data_AF-A0A6M7T7I1-F1
#
_entry.id   AF-A0A6M7T7I1-F1
#
_cell.length_a   1.000
_cell.length_b   1.000
_cell.length_c   1.000
_cell.angle_alpha   90.00
_cell.angle_beta   90.00
_cell.angle_gamma   90.00
#
_symmetry.space_group_name_H-M   'P 1'
#
loop_
_entity.id
_entity.type
_entity.pdbx_description
1 polymer ?
#
loop_
_entity_poly.entity_id
_entity_poly.type
_entity_poly.pdbx_seq_one_letter_code
_entity_poly.pdbx_strand_id
1 'polypeptide(L)'
;MRTILCVAMLLASAGTAVASGGIWCNVDDRAVTFDVGAGVTRGMGGPTFNFRGDLEIKARLAGDGLRKTVFEDSNLTQYWLDDKELRLNIYHEHEVANAFNSVELTILTKASDEGVYDGQYTLAVYDNAADTDKDGKPVELTGKVSCGAE
;
A
#
# COMPACT_ATOMS: atom_id res chain seq x y z
N MET A 1 55.63 -15.33 30.26
CA MET A 1 55.43 -14.21 29.32
C MET A 1 54.84 -14.76 28.03
N ARG A 2 53.51 -14.84 27.91
CA ARG A 2 52.80 -15.28 26.70
C ARG A 2 51.31 -15.11 26.89
N THR A 3 50.83 -13.89 26.75
CA THR A 3 49.42 -13.55 26.49
C THR A 3 49.34 -12.03 26.34
N ILE A 4 48.32 -11.54 25.63
CA ILE A 4 48.01 -10.14 25.32
C ILE A 4 48.56 -9.69 23.97
N LEU A 5 47.86 -10.05 22.88
CA LEU A 5 47.82 -9.29 21.62
C LEU A 5 46.74 -9.83 20.66
N CYS A 6 45.46 -9.84 21.07
CA CYS A 6 44.35 -10.28 20.19
C CYS A 6 43.05 -9.46 20.31
N VAL A 7 43.04 -8.23 20.85
CA VAL A 7 41.77 -7.54 21.17
C VAL A 7 41.48 -6.29 20.31
N ALA A 8 42.34 -5.90 19.37
CA ALA A 8 42.21 -4.58 18.71
C ALA A 8 41.49 -4.54 17.34
N MET A 9 41.05 -5.66 16.75
CA MET A 9 40.52 -5.68 15.37
C MET A 9 39.00 -5.89 15.22
N LEU A 10 38.23 -6.00 16.31
CA LEU A 10 36.80 -6.35 16.23
C LEU A 10 35.82 -5.18 16.35
N LEU A 11 36.26 -3.93 16.15
CA LEU A 11 35.43 -2.73 16.35
C LEU A 11 35.11 -1.95 15.05
N ALA A 12 35.51 -2.43 13.88
CA ALA A 12 35.35 -1.69 12.62
C ALA A 12 34.12 -2.08 11.78
N SER A 13 33.26 -3.00 12.24
CA SER A 13 32.09 -3.46 11.48
C SER A 13 30.75 -2.89 11.97
N ALA A 14 30.75 -1.78 12.70
CA ALA A 14 29.53 -1.01 12.97
C ALA A 14 29.14 -0.23 11.69
N GLY A 15 28.78 -0.97 10.64
CA GLY A 15 28.04 -0.40 9.52
C GLY A 15 26.78 0.24 10.09
N THR A 16 26.50 1.47 9.69
CA THR A 16 25.23 2.13 9.99
C THR A 16 24.12 1.18 9.54
N ALA A 17 23.38 0.61 10.48
CA ALA A 17 22.13 -0.07 10.18
C ALA A 17 21.18 1.02 9.65
N VAL A 18 21.18 1.21 8.33
CA VAL A 18 20.14 1.96 7.65
C VAL A 18 18.93 1.04 7.73
N ALA A 19 18.19 1.11 8.84
CA ALA A 19 16.87 0.52 8.91
C ALA A 19 16.03 1.32 7.91
N SER A 20 15.95 0.80 6.68
CA SER A 20 14.90 1.19 5.76
C SER A 20 13.59 0.86 6.45
N GLY A 21 12.80 1.90 6.68
CA GLY A 21 11.45 1.75 7.16
C GLY A 21 10.54 1.22 6.07
N GLY A 22 9.39 0.67 6.44
CA GLY A 22 8.34 0.28 5.51
C GLY A 22 7.01 0.85 5.93
N ILE A 23 6.08 0.98 4.99
CA ILE A 23 4.66 1.12 5.28
C ILE A 23 3.94 -0.10 4.73
N TRP A 24 2.88 -0.52 5.42
CA TRP A 24 2.00 -1.58 4.94
C TRP A 24 0.56 -1.32 5.39
N CYS A 25 -0.40 -1.73 4.56
CA CYS A 25 -1.81 -1.72 4.87
C CYS A 25 -2.43 -3.00 4.31
N ASN A 26 -3.22 -3.69 5.14
CA ASN A 26 -3.86 -4.94 4.72
C ASN A 26 -5.31 -5.02 5.20
N VAL A 27 -6.15 -5.64 4.36
CA VAL A 27 -7.55 -5.95 4.67
C VAL A 27 -7.87 -7.32 4.13
N ASP A 28 -8.61 -8.11 4.92
CA ASP A 28 -9.28 -9.33 4.46
C ASP A 28 -10.70 -9.34 5.04
N ASP A 29 -11.62 -8.67 4.36
CA ASP A 29 -13.02 -8.56 4.79
C ASP A 29 -13.98 -9.30 3.86
N ARG A 30 -15.29 -9.08 3.99
CA ARG A 30 -16.28 -9.80 3.17
C ARG A 30 -16.32 -9.33 1.72
N ALA A 31 -15.93 -8.09 1.44
CA ALA A 31 -16.03 -7.45 0.14
C ALA A 31 -14.69 -7.55 -0.62
N VAL A 32 -13.58 -7.29 0.05
CA VAL A 32 -12.25 -7.19 -0.56
C VAL A 32 -11.16 -7.87 0.26
N THR A 33 -10.11 -8.29 -0.43
CA THR A 33 -8.82 -8.57 0.19
C THR A 33 -7.79 -7.67 -0.49
N PHE A 34 -6.96 -6.96 0.27
CA PHE A 34 -5.79 -6.30 -0.28
C PHE A 34 -4.62 -6.32 0.69
N ASP A 35 -3.42 -6.29 0.13
CA ASP A 35 -2.16 -6.10 0.83
C ASP A 35 -1.34 -5.12 -0.01
N VAL A 36 -0.95 -4.00 0.57
CA VAL A 36 -0.17 -2.97 -0.12
C VAL A 36 0.95 -2.48 0.80
N GLY A 37 2.11 -2.15 0.22
CA GLY A 37 3.23 -1.64 0.99
C GLY A 37 4.33 -1.03 0.14
N ALA A 38 5.20 -0.26 0.79
CA ALA A 38 6.37 0.35 0.18
C ALA A 38 7.49 0.49 1.21
N GLY A 39 8.74 0.57 0.73
CA GLY A 39 9.83 1.07 1.55
C GLY A 39 9.74 2.58 1.70
N VAL A 40 10.14 3.11 2.86
CA VAL A 40 10.26 4.55 3.13
C VAL A 40 11.68 4.90 3.57
N THR A 41 12.16 6.05 3.10
CA THR A 41 13.48 6.57 3.47
C THR A 41 13.36 7.55 4.64
N ARG A 42 14.37 7.60 5.52
CA ARG A 42 14.41 8.58 6.62
C ARG A 42 15.09 9.86 6.14
N GLY A 43 14.41 11.01 6.27
CA GLY A 43 14.91 12.33 5.90
C GLY A 43 14.49 12.80 4.49
N MET A 44 14.66 14.10 4.20
CA MET A 44 14.37 14.73 2.89
C MET A 44 12.95 14.48 2.33
N GLY A 45 11.92 14.52 3.17
CA GLY A 45 10.52 14.31 2.73
C GLY A 45 10.12 12.83 2.61
N GLY A 46 11.02 11.90 2.94
CA GLY A 46 10.74 10.48 3.08
C GLY A 46 10.07 9.81 1.88
N PRO A 47 10.63 9.91 0.66
CA PRO A 47 10.07 9.27 -0.52
C PRO A 47 9.87 7.77 -0.31
N THR A 48 8.77 7.27 -0.84
CA THR A 48 8.49 5.83 -0.96
C THR A 48 9.31 5.23 -2.11
N PHE A 49 9.58 3.94 -2.03
CA PHE A 49 10.22 3.17 -3.11
C PHE A 49 9.73 1.71 -3.09
N ASN A 50 9.72 1.04 -4.26
CA ASN A 50 9.24 -0.33 -4.40
C ASN A 50 7.82 -0.52 -3.84
N PHE A 51 6.90 0.37 -4.19
CA PHE A 51 5.50 0.19 -3.83
C PHE A 51 4.89 -0.99 -4.60
N ARG A 52 4.25 -1.89 -3.88
CA ARG A 52 3.57 -3.06 -4.45
C ARG A 52 2.29 -3.33 -3.72
N GLY A 53 1.39 -4.03 -4.38
CA GLY A 53 0.29 -4.65 -3.68
C GLY A 53 -0.60 -5.50 -4.57
N ASP A 54 -1.49 -6.21 -3.91
CA ASP A 54 -2.49 -7.07 -4.51
C ASP A 54 -3.88 -6.65 -4.02
N LEU A 55 -4.86 -6.68 -4.92
CA LEU A 55 -6.26 -6.42 -4.62
C LEU A 55 -7.12 -7.54 -5.23
N GLU A 56 -8.06 -8.08 -4.44
CA GLU A 56 -9.14 -8.94 -4.91
C GLU A 56 -10.51 -8.41 -4.49
N ILE A 57 -11.42 -8.25 -5.46
CA ILE A 57 -12.84 -7.93 -5.24
C ILE A 57 -13.64 -9.25 -5.21
N LYS A 58 -14.05 -9.69 -4.02
CA LYS A 58 -14.59 -11.04 -3.79
C LYS A 58 -15.92 -11.32 -4.50
N ALA A 59 -16.72 -10.29 -4.74
CA ALA A 59 -18.02 -10.41 -5.39
C ALA A 59 -17.93 -10.62 -6.92
N ARG A 60 -16.77 -10.34 -7.54
CA ARG A 60 -16.59 -10.49 -8.99
C ARG A 60 -16.32 -11.95 -9.38
N LEU A 61 -16.83 -12.35 -10.55
CA LEU A 61 -16.70 -13.72 -11.05
C LEU A 61 -15.25 -14.05 -11.46
N ALA A 62 -14.89 -15.33 -11.43
CA ALA A 62 -13.59 -15.77 -11.93
C ALA A 62 -13.51 -15.49 -13.45
N GLY A 63 -12.39 -14.92 -13.89
CA GLY A 63 -12.19 -14.49 -15.28
C GLY A 63 -12.58 -13.02 -15.55
N ASP A 64 -13.20 -12.33 -14.60
CA ASP A 64 -13.36 -10.88 -14.64
C ASP A 64 -12.01 -10.19 -14.41
N GLY A 65 -11.59 -9.33 -15.34
CA GLY A 65 -10.31 -8.62 -15.30
C GLY A 65 -10.17 -7.64 -14.13
N LEU A 66 -11.28 -7.18 -13.54
CA LEU A 66 -11.28 -6.31 -12.36
C LEU A 66 -11.36 -7.10 -11.05
N ARG A 67 -11.54 -8.43 -11.11
CA ARG A 67 -11.59 -9.23 -9.88
C ARG A 67 -10.26 -9.15 -9.15
N LYS A 68 -9.14 -9.19 -9.88
CA LYS A 68 -7.79 -9.15 -9.31
C LYS A 68 -6.97 -8.06 -9.99
N THR A 69 -6.36 -7.22 -9.17
CA THR A 69 -5.47 -6.16 -9.63
C THR A 69 -4.14 -6.28 -8.89
N VAL A 70 -3.05 -6.17 -9.62
CA VAL A 70 -1.70 -6.04 -9.05
C VAL A 70 -1.31 -4.58 -9.18
N PHE A 71 -0.81 -4.00 -8.10
CA PHE A 71 -0.29 -2.64 -8.07
C PHE A 71 1.22 -2.65 -8.11
N GLU A 72 1.78 -1.72 -8.87
CA GLU A 72 3.21 -1.44 -9.00
C GLU A 72 3.51 0.01 -8.58
N ASP A 73 4.79 0.39 -8.52
CA ASP A 73 5.24 1.71 -8.10
C ASP A 73 4.47 2.87 -8.75
N SER A 74 4.14 2.75 -10.05
CA SER A 74 3.41 3.78 -10.79
C SER A 74 1.95 3.97 -10.37
N ASN A 75 1.39 3.02 -9.62
CA ASN A 75 -0.01 3.08 -9.16
C ASN A 75 -0.18 3.88 -7.88
N LEU A 76 0.88 4.09 -7.08
CA LEU A 76 0.82 4.97 -5.91
C LEU A 76 0.84 6.44 -6.36
N THR A 77 -0.34 7.04 -6.49
CA THR A 77 -0.48 8.41 -7.02
C THR A 77 -0.16 9.46 -5.95
N GLN A 78 -0.52 9.19 -4.70
CA GLN A 78 -0.29 10.08 -3.56
C GLN A 78 -0.06 9.27 -2.28
N TYR A 79 0.84 9.77 -1.43
CA TYR A 79 1.02 9.27 -0.08
C TYR A 79 1.24 10.43 0.91
N TRP A 80 0.91 10.18 2.16
CA TRP A 80 1.27 11.01 3.30
C TRP A 80 1.66 10.11 4.46
N LEU A 81 2.74 10.43 5.14
CA LEU A 81 3.19 9.72 6.34
C LEU A 81 3.80 10.73 7.32
N ASP A 82 3.21 10.81 8.51
CA ASP A 82 3.77 11.49 9.68
C ASP A 82 3.41 10.74 10.98
N ASP A 83 3.68 11.34 12.14
CA ASP A 83 3.40 10.77 13.46
C ASP A 83 1.90 10.62 13.77
N LYS A 84 1.02 11.22 12.96
CA LYS A 84 -0.42 11.29 13.20
C LYS A 84 -1.22 10.52 12.16
N GLU A 85 -0.74 10.41 10.93
CA GLU A 85 -1.52 9.94 9.81
C GLU A 85 -0.67 9.18 8.78
N LEU A 86 -1.25 8.09 8.27
CA LEU A 86 -0.79 7.39 7.06
C LEU A 86 -1.93 7.40 6.06
N ARG A 87 -1.71 8.02 4.89
CA ARG A 87 -2.70 8.14 3.83
C ARG A 87 -2.11 7.65 2.52
N LEU A 88 -2.89 6.88 1.77
CA LEU A 88 -2.50 6.36 0.46
C LEU A 88 -3.64 6.57 -0.52
N ASN A 89 -3.30 6.98 -1.73
CA ASN A 89 -4.19 6.94 -2.89
C ASN A 89 -3.49 6.12 -3.97
N ILE A 90 -4.17 5.08 -4.43
CA ILE A 90 -3.64 4.09 -5.37
C ILE A 90 -4.62 4.00 -6.53
N TYR A 91 -4.14 4.20 -7.75
CA TYR A 91 -4.95 4.17 -8.97
C TYR A 91 -4.36 3.19 -9.97
N HIS A 92 -5.22 2.32 -10.52
CA HIS A 92 -4.83 1.43 -11.60
C HIS A 92 -5.92 1.41 -12.68
N GLU A 93 -5.50 1.69 -13.91
CA GLU A 93 -6.35 1.57 -15.09
C GLU A 93 -6.14 0.20 -15.74
N HIS A 94 -7.25 -0.51 -15.94
CA HIS A 94 -7.32 -1.74 -16.70
C HIS A 94 -7.86 -1.46 -18.10
N GLU A 95 -6.99 -1.59 -19.10
CA GLU A 95 -7.38 -1.55 -20.51
C GLU A 95 -7.64 -2.98 -21.01
N VAL A 96 -8.88 -3.30 -21.39
CA VAL A 96 -9.21 -4.59 -22.02
C VAL A 96 -10.08 -4.35 -23.24
N ALA A 97 -9.59 -4.76 -24.41
CA ALA A 97 -10.35 -4.86 -25.66
C ALA A 97 -11.20 -3.60 -26.00
N ASN A 98 -10.65 -2.41 -25.74
CA ASN A 98 -11.22 -1.07 -25.95
C ASN A 98 -12.21 -0.56 -24.87
N ALA A 99 -12.31 -1.21 -23.72
CA ALA A 99 -12.95 -0.66 -22.54
C ALA A 99 -11.91 -0.22 -21.52
N PHE A 100 -12.02 1.02 -21.04
CA PHE A 100 -11.25 1.53 -19.92
C PHE A 100 -12.02 1.19 -18.64
N ASN A 101 -11.46 0.37 -17.79
CA ASN A 101 -11.96 0.22 -16.43
C ASN A 101 -10.88 0.68 -15.47
N SER A 102 -11.24 1.09 -14.26
CA SER A 102 -10.23 1.44 -13.27
C SER A 102 -10.68 1.14 -11.86
N VAL A 103 -9.68 1.04 -11.00
CA VAL A 103 -9.87 0.94 -9.55
C VAL A 103 -9.06 2.05 -8.89
N GLU A 104 -9.68 2.68 -7.90
CA GLU A 104 -9.03 3.66 -7.04
C GLU A 104 -9.21 3.23 -5.58
N LEU A 105 -8.10 2.93 -4.91
CA LEU A 105 -8.05 2.59 -3.49
C LEU A 105 -7.53 3.79 -2.71
N THR A 106 -8.39 4.35 -1.87
CA THR A 106 -8.05 5.41 -0.93
C THR A 106 -8.03 4.85 0.49
N ILE A 107 -6.94 5.08 1.20
CA ILE A 107 -6.74 4.67 2.59
C ILE A 107 -6.51 5.93 3.43
N LEU A 108 -7.36 6.12 4.43
CA LEU A 108 -7.27 7.26 5.36
C LEU A 108 -7.22 6.72 6.79
N THR A 109 -6.07 6.88 7.44
CA THR A 109 -5.82 6.41 8.79
C THR A 109 -5.32 7.50 9.73
N LYS A 110 -5.40 7.23 11.03
CA LYS A 110 -4.77 8.01 12.08
C LYS A 110 -3.99 7.09 13.01
N ALA A 111 -2.92 7.61 13.60
CA ALA A 111 -2.13 6.91 14.59
C ALA A 111 -3.03 6.50 15.76
N SER A 112 -3.05 5.20 16.05
CA SER A 112 -3.72 4.62 17.20
C SER A 112 -2.72 4.16 18.26
N ASP A 113 -1.50 3.84 17.84
CA ASP A 113 -0.34 3.54 18.69
C ASP A 113 0.96 3.92 17.95
N GLU A 114 2.11 3.77 18.60
CA GLU A 114 3.43 3.97 17.97
C GLU A 114 3.60 3.04 16.75
N GLY A 115 3.70 3.63 15.56
CA GLY A 115 3.86 2.90 14.30
C GLY A 115 2.60 2.16 13.82
N VAL A 116 1.45 2.34 14.49
CA VAL A 116 0.18 1.70 14.12
C VAL A 116 -0.86 2.77 13.75
N TYR A 117 -1.52 2.58 12.62
CA TYR A 117 -2.51 3.51 12.10
C TYR A 117 -3.80 2.80 11.72
N ASP A 118 -4.90 3.19 12.36
CA ASP A 118 -6.22 2.62 12.09
C ASP A 118 -7.11 3.62 11.36
N GLY A 119 -7.98 3.12 10.49
CA GLY A 119 -8.84 3.99 9.69
C GLY A 119 -9.83 3.26 8.80
N GLN A 120 -10.03 3.85 7.62
CA GLN A 120 -10.97 3.36 6.62
C GLN A 120 -10.33 3.31 5.24
N TYR A 121 -10.76 2.34 4.45
CA TYR A 121 -10.52 2.32 3.02
C TYR A 121 -11.81 2.62 2.25
N THR A 122 -11.64 3.21 1.08
CA THR A 122 -12.66 3.29 0.02
C THR A 122 -12.04 2.76 -1.26
N LEU A 123 -12.66 1.75 -1.86
CA LEU A 123 -12.32 1.23 -3.17
C LEU A 123 -13.43 1.64 -4.15
N ALA A 124 -13.12 2.58 -5.03
CA ALA A 124 -13.98 2.99 -6.13
C ALA A 124 -13.67 2.13 -7.36
N VAL A 125 -14.71 1.51 -7.93
CA VAL A 125 -14.61 0.63 -9.10
C VAL A 125 -15.36 1.27 -10.26
N TYR A 126 -14.62 1.68 -11.29
CA TYR A 126 -15.13 2.26 -12.52
C TYR A 126 -15.22 1.16 -13.58
N ASP A 127 -16.44 0.69 -13.83
CA ASP A 127 -16.71 -0.37 -14.80
C ASP A 127 -17.59 0.16 -15.93
N ASN A 128 -16.96 0.52 -17.05
CA ASN A 128 -17.64 1.10 -18.21
C ASN A 128 -18.52 0.07 -18.94
N ALA A 129 -18.32 -1.24 -18.72
CA ALA A 129 -19.16 -2.27 -19.31
C ALA A 129 -20.48 -2.47 -18.55
N ALA A 130 -20.56 -1.99 -17.30
CA ALA A 130 -21.70 -2.21 -16.42
C ALA A 130 -22.71 -1.06 -16.39
N ASP A 131 -22.46 0.07 -17.06
CA ASP A 131 -23.23 1.28 -16.78
C ASP A 131 -23.57 2.21 -17.96
N THR A 132 -24.71 1.93 -18.59
CA THR A 132 -25.46 2.95 -19.34
C THR A 132 -26.41 3.78 -18.44
N ASP A 133 -26.54 3.47 -17.15
CA ASP A 133 -27.57 4.03 -16.24
C ASP A 133 -27.04 4.90 -15.08
N LYS A 134 -25.79 4.74 -14.62
CA LYS A 134 -25.23 5.49 -13.48
C LYS A 134 -24.35 6.68 -13.87
N ASP A 135 -24.44 7.17 -15.10
CA ASP A 135 -23.70 8.36 -15.57
C ASP A 135 -22.18 8.34 -15.26
N GLY A 136 -21.55 7.16 -15.25
CA GLY A 136 -20.12 7.00 -14.96
C GLY A 136 -19.73 7.06 -13.47
N LYS A 137 -20.70 6.97 -12.54
CA LYS A 137 -20.39 6.89 -11.10
C LYS A 137 -19.79 5.53 -10.73
N PRO A 138 -18.71 5.49 -9.93
CA PRO A 138 -18.11 4.24 -9.49
C PRO A 138 -19.02 3.50 -8.51
N VAL A 139 -18.83 2.19 -8.42
CA VAL A 139 -19.31 1.40 -7.28
C VAL A 139 -18.26 1.50 -6.18
N GLU A 140 -18.66 1.96 -5.00
CA GLU A 140 -17.77 2.08 -3.85
C GLU A 140 -17.91 0.90 -2.89
N LEU A 141 -16.77 0.33 -2.49
CA LEU A 141 -16.65 -0.62 -1.39
C LEU A 141 -15.88 0.07 -0.27
N THR A 142 -16.40 0.01 0.96
CA THR A 142 -15.78 0.67 2.11
C THR A 142 -15.64 -0.28 3.27
N GLY A 143 -14.62 -0.08 4.09
CA GLY A 143 -14.39 -0.89 5.28
C GLY A 143 -13.30 -0.32 6.17
N LYS A 144 -12.98 -1.07 7.23
CA LYS A 144 -11.91 -0.72 8.17
C LYS A 144 -10.58 -1.24 7.65
N VAL A 145 -9.52 -0.51 7.95
CA VAL A 145 -8.14 -0.90 7.62
C VAL A 145 -7.25 -0.59 8.81
N SER A 146 -6.25 -1.44 9.02
CA SER A 146 -5.13 -1.20 9.92
C SER A 146 -3.86 -1.21 9.08
N CYS A 147 -2.98 -0.27 9.37
CA CYS A 147 -1.72 -0.07 8.68
C CYS A 147 -0.59 0.07 9.70
N GLY A 148 0.64 -0.15 9.25
CA GLY A 148 1.83 0.08 10.07
C GLY A 148 2.92 0.84 9.33
N ALA A 149 3.82 1.42 10.13
CA ALA A 149 5.06 2.04 9.66
C ALA A 149 6.22 1.76 10.62
N GLU A 150 7.42 1.54 10.10
CA GLU A 150 8.67 1.31 10.87
C GLU A 150 9.85 2.18 10.41
#